data_AF-A0A3M2C0W6-F1
#
_entry.id   AF-A0A3M2C0W6-F1
#
_cell.length_a   1.000
_cell.length_b   1.000
_cell.length_c   1.000
_cell.angle_alpha   90.00
_cell.angle_beta   90.00
_cell.angle_gamma   90.00
#
_symmetry.space_group_name_H-M   'P 1'
#
loop_
_entity.id
_entity.type
_entity.pdbx_description
1 polymer ?
#
loop_
_entity_poly.entity_id
_entity_poly.type
_entity_poly.pdbx_seq_one_letter_code
_entity_poly.pdbx_strand_id
1 'polypeptide(L)'
;MAEADVALRQIGRGRSARVFLDRDEEGRAIVRKVFVGEGLSKVVLFALTGSANPYTWCEPAIRAAIARRRILEPLVRYWLGDRLRLPRTGAWRWNPELRAFELSCELIDGSHAPLRGPLADGHAPDPLRQLTGDVMRPLQQRLAAAGFDGLLWQAGLGNPVAASNFMLEGMNGERSRWVWIDLESGVPALFALNPLATLRFYLPKSLRHRRFLFDDVDVPALRRYLAGERPGLEHSLGRPAVAELDAEVEELDRQQRAWRAIPRHRRSIAYELARGRLTAERAAWYGERPVRWYARLLGRGALRLAAWPAALARRAWGWLRGLDLRRLARAGWRFALSQRYRAEVARRLVKARVEAWSARRFLDRATVTRLQDQLEHDDVSSYVTDFGVHLAIKPLIKPLQWFLVPALLSMGLLGPQAAAVILVGGGLFGRTLYTGGRLVQAVAQGQRRPWVALAVGMLPVVGNAAYPAQLLYCGTEDSDVLARFLIYDTLAATGRALPIWGGADSLTEHYANRLGDVLVRLLGRPIVRL
;
A
#
# COMPACT_ATOMS: atom_id res chain seq x y z
N MET A 1 8.27 26.09 -31.76
CA MET A 1 8.69 26.17 -30.35
C MET A 1 8.96 24.76 -29.87
N ALA A 2 10.20 24.44 -29.55
CA ALA A 2 10.58 23.11 -29.07
C ALA A 2 10.04 22.94 -27.64
N GLU A 3 9.07 22.04 -27.45
CA GLU A 3 8.69 21.55 -26.13
C GLU A 3 9.90 20.81 -25.56
N ALA A 4 10.58 21.46 -24.62
CA ALA A 4 11.52 20.77 -23.76
C ALA A 4 10.72 19.75 -22.95
N ASP A 5 10.89 18.49 -23.33
CA ASP A 5 10.35 17.31 -22.65
C ASP A 5 10.97 17.21 -21.25
N VAL A 6 10.46 18.00 -20.31
CA VAL A 6 10.85 17.92 -18.91
C VAL A 6 10.32 16.60 -18.40
N ALA A 7 11.21 15.60 -18.34
CA ALA A 7 10.92 14.27 -17.80
C ALA A 7 10.17 14.41 -16.47
N LEU A 8 8.87 14.11 -16.51
CA LEU A 8 7.97 14.29 -15.39
C LEU A 8 8.47 13.50 -14.17
N ARG A 9 8.69 14.19 -13.05
CA ARG A 9 9.18 13.54 -11.82
C ARG A 9 8.07 12.69 -11.23
N GLN A 10 8.25 11.37 -11.22
CA GLN A 10 7.31 10.46 -10.56
C GLN A 10 7.40 10.63 -9.04
N ILE A 11 6.28 10.96 -8.39
CA ILE A 11 6.18 11.15 -6.93
C ILE A 11 5.44 10.01 -6.24
N GLY A 12 4.67 9.20 -6.99
CA GLY A 12 3.89 8.12 -6.41
C GLY A 12 3.58 7.00 -7.41
N ARG A 13 3.36 5.80 -6.88
CA ARG A 13 2.92 4.64 -7.66
C ARG A 13 1.89 3.85 -6.87
N GLY A 14 0.63 3.98 -7.28
CA GLY A 14 -0.49 3.22 -6.76
C GLY A 14 -0.68 1.90 -7.52
N ARG A 15 -1.75 1.17 -7.16
CA ARG A 15 -2.13 -0.08 -7.84
C ARG A 15 -2.74 0.17 -9.23
N SER A 16 -3.44 1.28 -9.38
CA SER A 16 -4.19 1.68 -10.59
C SER A 16 -3.47 2.71 -11.46
N ALA A 17 -2.57 3.50 -10.88
CA ALA A 17 -2.00 4.67 -11.53
C ALA A 17 -0.59 5.00 -11.04
N ARG A 18 0.15 5.72 -11.88
CA ARG A 18 1.39 6.41 -11.52
C ARG A 18 1.10 7.91 -11.38
N VAL A 19 1.73 8.55 -10.40
CA VAL A 19 1.52 9.97 -10.10
C VAL A 19 2.81 10.73 -10.38
N PHE A 20 2.68 11.78 -11.17
CA PHE A 20 3.77 12.64 -11.59
C PHE A 20 3.53 14.06 -11.10
N LEU A 21 4.61 14.74 -10.73
CA LEU A 21 4.58 16.18 -10.45
C LEU A 21 4.66 16.95 -11.77
N ASP A 22 3.86 17.99 -11.89
CA ASP A 22 3.77 18.81 -13.10
C ASP A 22 3.33 20.25 -12.76
N ARG A 23 3.24 21.13 -13.76
CA ARG A 23 2.69 22.47 -13.64
C ARG A 23 1.55 22.69 -14.63
N ASP A 24 0.52 23.41 -14.21
CA ASP A 24 -0.55 23.83 -15.12
C ASP A 24 -0.10 25.02 -16.01
N GLU A 25 -1.00 25.46 -16.90
CA GLU A 25 -0.76 26.58 -17.83
C GLU A 25 -0.47 27.91 -17.10
N GLU A 26 -0.94 28.04 -15.85
CA GLU A 26 -0.70 29.20 -14.98
C GLU A 26 0.58 29.04 -14.13
N GLY A 27 1.33 27.94 -14.31
CA GLY A 27 2.57 27.65 -13.58
C GLY A 27 2.38 27.10 -12.16
N ARG A 28 1.14 26.83 -11.73
CA ARG A 28 0.81 26.25 -10.42
C ARG A 28 1.17 24.76 -10.40
N ALA A 29 1.63 24.28 -9.25
CA ALA A 29 1.99 22.88 -9.08
C ALA A 29 0.74 21.98 -9.08
N ILE A 30 0.74 20.98 -9.95
CA ILE A 30 -0.33 19.98 -10.07
C ILE A 30 0.25 18.56 -10.04
N VAL A 31 -0.63 17.59 -9.86
CA VAL A 31 -0.30 16.17 -9.99
C VAL A 31 -1.02 15.57 -11.19
N ARG A 32 -0.28 14.85 -12.03
CA ARG A 32 -0.82 14.06 -13.14
C ARG A 32 -0.89 12.60 -12.73
N LYS A 33 -2.11 12.07 -12.64
CA LYS A 33 -2.38 10.66 -12.35
C LYS A 33 -2.63 9.91 -13.67
N VAL A 34 -1.67 9.10 -14.10
CA VAL A 34 -1.76 8.31 -15.33
C VAL A 34 -2.19 6.88 -14.99
N PHE A 35 -3.33 6.43 -15.53
CA PHE A 35 -3.95 5.15 -15.19
C PHE A 35 -3.29 3.99 -15.94
N VAL A 36 -2.15 3.52 -15.44
CA VAL A 36 -1.48 2.31 -15.93
C VAL A 36 -1.66 1.17 -14.94
N GLY A 37 -2.67 0.32 -15.17
CA GLY A 37 -2.90 -0.85 -14.32
C GLY A 37 -1.73 -1.85 -14.37
N GLU A 38 -1.18 -2.22 -13.21
CA GLU A 38 0.02 -3.06 -13.09
C GLU A 38 -0.10 -4.20 -12.09
N GLY A 39 0.77 -5.21 -12.26
CA GLY A 39 0.93 -6.32 -11.32
C GLY A 39 -0.34 -7.16 -11.15
N LEU A 40 -0.60 -7.56 -9.90
CA LEU A 40 -1.73 -8.44 -9.54
C LEU A 40 -3.09 -7.77 -9.81
N SER A 41 -3.21 -6.46 -9.64
CA SER A 41 -4.47 -5.73 -9.84
C SER A 41 -4.98 -5.87 -11.27
N LYS A 42 -4.07 -5.81 -12.25
CA LYS A 42 -4.36 -6.02 -13.67
C LYS A 42 -4.88 -7.43 -13.95
N VAL A 43 -4.27 -8.45 -13.32
CA VAL A 43 -4.69 -9.85 -13.50
C VAL A 43 -6.08 -10.07 -12.92
N VAL A 44 -6.32 -9.57 -11.70
CA VAL A 44 -7.63 -9.65 -11.03
C VAL A 44 -8.70 -8.94 -11.88
N LEU A 45 -8.45 -7.72 -12.33
CA LEU A 45 -9.39 -7.00 -13.20
C LEU A 45 -9.64 -7.72 -14.52
N PHE A 46 -8.60 -8.28 -15.15
CA PHE A 46 -8.75 -9.02 -16.40
C PHE A 46 -9.61 -10.27 -16.19
N ALA A 47 -9.40 -10.99 -15.09
CA ALA A 47 -10.20 -12.16 -14.71
C ALA A 47 -11.67 -11.79 -14.44
N LEU A 48 -11.93 -10.67 -13.77
CA LEU A 48 -13.30 -10.30 -13.35
C LEU A 48 -14.08 -9.51 -14.40
N THR A 49 -13.41 -8.61 -15.12
CA THR A 49 -14.05 -7.63 -16.03
C THR A 49 -13.73 -7.85 -17.51
N GLY A 50 -12.76 -8.71 -17.82
CA GLY A 50 -12.28 -8.97 -19.17
C GLY A 50 -11.15 -8.04 -19.62
N SER A 51 -10.88 -6.94 -18.92
CA SER A 51 -9.83 -5.99 -19.29
C SER A 51 -9.02 -5.56 -18.08
N ALA A 52 -7.92 -4.83 -18.31
CA ALA A 52 -7.29 -4.07 -17.24
C ALA A 52 -8.22 -2.93 -16.75
N ASN A 53 -7.71 -2.07 -15.87
CA ASN A 53 -8.44 -0.93 -15.31
C ASN A 53 -9.14 -0.13 -16.44
N PRO A 54 -10.46 0.10 -16.36
CA PRO A 54 -11.20 0.80 -17.41
C PRO A 54 -10.70 2.23 -17.63
N TYR A 55 -10.17 2.90 -16.61
CA TYR A 55 -9.57 4.24 -16.74
C TYR A 55 -8.33 4.25 -17.63
N THR A 56 -7.74 3.09 -17.92
CA THR A 56 -6.59 3.01 -18.84
C THR A 56 -6.99 3.15 -20.31
N TRP A 57 -8.23 2.86 -20.70
CA TRP A 57 -8.57 2.69 -22.13
C TRP A 57 -9.98 3.12 -22.52
N CYS A 58 -10.88 3.33 -21.56
CA CYS A 58 -12.29 3.64 -21.83
C CYS A 58 -12.60 5.10 -21.48
N GLU A 59 -12.85 5.93 -22.49
CA GLU A 59 -13.17 7.34 -22.31
C GLU A 59 -14.43 7.55 -21.44
N PRO A 60 -15.56 6.85 -21.66
CA PRO A 60 -16.71 7.01 -20.77
C PRO A 60 -16.44 6.60 -19.32
N ALA A 61 -15.46 5.71 -19.07
CA ALA A 61 -15.08 5.38 -17.69
C ALA A 61 -14.34 6.53 -17.00
N ILE A 62 -13.39 7.20 -17.68
CA ILE A 62 -12.69 8.35 -17.09
C ILE A 62 -13.62 9.55 -16.92
N ARG A 63 -14.52 9.81 -17.89
CA ARG A 63 -15.56 10.84 -17.76
C ARG A 63 -16.50 10.58 -16.58
N ALA A 64 -16.93 9.33 -16.39
CA ALA A 64 -17.70 8.95 -15.20
C ALA A 64 -16.91 9.15 -13.89
N ALA A 65 -15.59 8.95 -13.88
CA ALA A 65 -14.77 9.25 -12.69
C ALA A 65 -14.72 10.75 -12.37
N ILE A 66 -14.63 11.60 -13.39
CA ILE A 66 -14.63 13.05 -13.23
C ILE A 66 -15.98 13.56 -12.74
N ALA A 67 -17.08 13.12 -13.36
CA ALA A 67 -18.42 13.45 -12.91
C ALA A 67 -18.62 13.05 -11.44
N ARG A 68 -18.16 11.85 -11.04
CA ARG A 68 -18.18 11.44 -9.61
C ARG A 68 -17.40 12.41 -8.71
N ARG A 69 -16.21 12.86 -9.11
CA ARG A 69 -15.44 13.85 -8.33
C ARG A 69 -16.18 15.18 -8.20
N ARG A 70 -16.74 15.69 -9.29
CA ARG A 70 -17.52 16.94 -9.32
C ARG A 70 -18.82 16.87 -8.51
N ILE A 71 -19.44 15.70 -8.43
CA ILE A 71 -20.59 15.47 -7.55
C ILE A 71 -20.13 15.40 -6.09
N LEU A 72 -19.04 14.70 -5.80
CA LEU A 72 -18.58 14.47 -4.43
C LEU A 72 -17.93 15.68 -3.79
N GLU A 73 -17.29 16.57 -4.55
CA GLU A 73 -16.66 17.78 -4.03
C GLU A 73 -17.65 18.66 -3.23
N PRO A 74 -18.80 19.09 -3.77
CA PRO A 74 -19.80 19.84 -3.02
C PRO A 74 -20.51 18.98 -1.96
N LEU A 75 -20.80 17.70 -2.24
CA LEU A 75 -21.48 16.83 -1.27
C LEU A 75 -20.64 16.56 -0.02
N VAL A 76 -19.34 16.33 -0.17
CA VAL A 76 -18.43 16.14 0.97
C VAL A 76 -18.34 17.41 1.81
N ARG A 77 -18.29 18.58 1.17
CA ARG A 77 -18.35 19.87 1.88
C ARG A 77 -19.66 19.99 2.67
N TYR A 78 -20.80 19.64 2.08
CA TYR A 78 -22.09 19.63 2.75
C TYR A 78 -22.14 18.64 3.93
N TRP A 79 -21.60 17.42 3.75
CA TRP A 79 -21.67 16.36 4.76
C TRP A 79 -20.72 16.57 5.95
N LEU A 80 -19.51 17.05 5.68
CA LEU A 80 -18.40 17.02 6.64
C LEU A 80 -17.82 18.41 6.95
N GLY A 81 -18.27 19.45 6.24
CA GLY A 81 -17.77 20.81 6.39
C GLY A 81 -16.28 20.89 6.13
N ASP A 82 -15.56 21.54 7.05
CA ASP A 82 -14.11 21.73 6.95
C ASP A 82 -13.31 20.50 7.35
N ARG A 83 -13.94 19.40 7.79
CA ARG A 83 -13.21 18.18 8.19
C ARG A 83 -12.62 17.43 7.00
N LEU A 84 -13.26 17.48 5.84
CA LEU A 84 -12.83 16.79 4.62
C LEU A 84 -13.00 17.68 3.39
N ARG A 85 -12.03 17.66 2.47
CA ARG A 85 -12.19 18.12 1.07
C ARG A 85 -11.73 17.08 0.07
N LEU A 86 -12.10 17.28 -1.19
CA LEU A 86 -11.43 16.67 -2.32
C LEU A 86 -10.41 17.67 -2.90
N PRO A 87 -9.34 17.18 -3.54
CA PRO A 87 -8.48 18.00 -4.38
C PRO A 87 -9.28 18.57 -5.56
N ARG A 88 -8.96 19.80 -5.99
CA ARG A 88 -9.55 20.33 -7.22
C ARG A 88 -9.21 19.40 -8.39
N THR A 89 -10.25 19.03 -9.14
CA THR A 89 -10.12 18.13 -10.30
C THR A 89 -9.90 18.97 -11.55
N GLY A 90 -8.77 18.76 -12.20
CA GLY A 90 -8.39 19.43 -13.44
C GLY A 90 -8.82 18.67 -14.69
N ALA A 91 -8.15 18.96 -15.81
CA ALA A 91 -8.42 18.32 -17.09
C ALA A 91 -7.97 16.85 -17.12
N TRP A 92 -8.56 16.10 -18.04
CA TRP A 92 -8.15 14.75 -18.40
C TRP A 92 -7.76 14.70 -19.87
N ARG A 93 -6.83 13.80 -20.22
CA ARG A 93 -6.39 13.61 -21.61
C ARG A 93 -5.85 12.21 -21.85
N TRP A 94 -5.68 11.86 -23.11
CA TRP A 94 -4.99 10.65 -23.51
C TRP A 94 -3.47 10.90 -23.50
N ASN A 95 -2.72 10.07 -22.78
CA ASN A 95 -1.27 10.08 -22.78
C ASN A 95 -0.76 9.11 -23.87
N PRO A 96 -0.15 9.60 -24.98
CA PRO A 96 0.25 8.75 -26.10
C PRO A 96 1.44 7.85 -25.77
N GLU A 97 2.36 8.30 -24.92
CA GLU A 97 3.57 7.55 -24.53
C GLU A 97 3.21 6.33 -23.68
N LEU A 98 2.41 6.56 -22.63
CA LEU A 98 1.99 5.51 -21.71
C LEU A 98 0.77 4.75 -22.23
N ARG A 99 0.12 5.22 -23.31
CA ARG A 99 -1.11 4.68 -23.92
C ARG A 99 -2.19 4.44 -22.88
N ALA A 100 -2.50 5.50 -22.13
CA ALA A 100 -3.46 5.49 -21.03
C ALA A 100 -4.09 6.87 -20.85
N PHE A 101 -5.28 6.95 -20.26
CA PHE A 101 -5.78 8.25 -19.82
C PHE A 101 -5.03 8.75 -18.58
N GLU A 102 -4.97 10.06 -18.47
CA GLU A 102 -4.47 10.77 -17.29
C GLU A 102 -5.47 11.81 -16.82
N LEU A 103 -5.42 12.08 -15.52
CA LEU A 103 -6.21 13.08 -14.82
C LEU A 103 -5.28 14.03 -14.07
N SER A 104 -5.47 15.33 -14.26
CA SER A 104 -4.75 16.36 -13.50
C SER A 104 -5.53 16.71 -12.25
N CYS A 105 -4.85 16.87 -11.12
CA CYS A 105 -5.45 17.30 -9.85
C CYS A 105 -4.53 18.31 -9.14
N GLU A 106 -5.10 19.04 -8.19
CA GLU A 106 -4.35 19.86 -7.24
C GLU A 106 -3.26 19.03 -6.51
N LEU A 107 -2.04 19.59 -6.40
CA LEU A 107 -1.01 19.04 -5.52
C LEU A 107 -1.34 19.40 -4.06
N ILE A 108 -1.46 18.39 -3.21
CA ILE A 108 -1.71 18.57 -1.78
C ILE A 108 -0.40 18.55 -1.02
N ASP A 109 -0.04 19.65 -0.36
CA ASP A 109 1.05 19.69 0.62
C ASP A 109 0.55 19.18 1.98
N GLY A 110 0.42 17.86 2.08
CA GLY A 110 0.01 17.18 3.30
C GLY A 110 0.87 15.96 3.59
N SER A 111 0.51 15.26 4.66
CA SER A 111 1.06 13.94 4.98
C SER A 111 -0.07 12.96 5.26
N HIS A 112 0.17 11.66 5.11
CA HIS A 112 -0.77 10.68 5.61
C HIS A 112 -0.85 10.73 7.16
N ALA A 113 -1.82 10.01 7.73
CA ALA A 113 -1.88 9.86 9.18
C ALA A 113 -0.51 9.36 9.70
N PRO A 114 0.11 10.03 10.68
CA PRO A 114 1.39 9.59 11.19
C PRO A 114 1.27 8.25 11.93
N LEU A 115 2.32 7.44 11.84
CA LEU A 115 2.48 6.28 12.72
C LEU A 115 2.67 6.74 14.16
N ARG A 116 2.41 5.85 15.12
CA ARG A 116 2.83 6.12 16.50
C ARG A 116 4.35 6.12 16.56
N GLY A 117 4.87 7.22 17.09
CA GLY A 117 6.29 7.45 17.30
C GLY A 117 6.81 6.78 18.59
N PRO A 118 8.14 6.61 18.71
CA PRO A 118 8.77 6.02 19.89
C PRO A 118 8.62 6.87 21.17
N LEU A 119 8.39 8.18 21.00
CA LEU A 119 8.19 9.17 22.06
C LEU A 119 6.73 9.60 22.19
N ALA A 120 5.79 8.93 21.52
CA ALA A 120 4.39 9.34 21.57
C ALA A 120 3.81 9.08 22.97
N ASP A 121 3.52 10.16 23.69
CA ASP A 121 2.80 10.06 24.95
C ASP A 121 1.38 9.55 24.69
N GLY A 122 0.90 8.64 25.55
CA GLY A 122 -0.42 8.01 25.41
C GLY A 122 -1.60 8.99 25.33
N HIS A 123 -1.38 10.26 25.68
CA HIS A 123 -2.34 11.35 25.73
C HIS A 123 -2.34 12.24 24.47
N ALA A 124 -1.39 12.08 23.54
CA ALA A 124 -1.37 12.87 22.32
C ALA A 124 -2.61 12.57 21.43
N PRO A 125 -3.17 13.57 20.73
CA PRO A 125 -4.23 13.37 19.76
C PRO A 125 -3.81 12.32 18.74
N ASP A 126 -4.72 11.40 18.42
CA ASP A 126 -4.44 10.27 17.53
C ASP A 126 -5.07 10.55 16.15
N PRO A 127 -4.29 11.02 15.15
CA PRO A 127 -4.85 11.46 13.87
C PRO A 127 -5.52 10.32 13.11
N LEU A 128 -5.10 9.08 13.33
CA LEU A 128 -5.76 7.94 12.71
C LEU A 128 -7.13 7.66 13.33
N ARG A 129 -7.28 7.82 14.65
CA ARG A 129 -8.61 7.76 15.29
C ARG A 129 -9.50 8.89 14.79
N GLN A 130 -8.97 10.10 14.65
CA GLN A 130 -9.70 11.22 14.07
C GLN A 130 -10.12 10.91 12.61
N LEU A 131 -9.21 10.44 11.77
CA LEU A 131 -9.49 10.04 10.40
C LEU A 131 -10.57 8.95 10.34
N THR A 132 -10.44 7.89 11.13
CA THR A 132 -11.38 6.76 11.08
C THR A 132 -12.74 7.09 11.70
N GLY A 133 -12.76 7.83 12.82
CA GLY A 133 -13.94 8.18 13.59
C GLY A 133 -14.72 9.35 13.00
N ASP A 134 -14.03 10.44 12.68
CA ASP A 134 -14.67 11.73 12.35
C ASP A 134 -14.83 11.93 10.84
N VAL A 135 -14.09 11.17 10.02
CA VAL A 135 -14.09 11.30 8.56
C VAL A 135 -14.57 10.02 7.88
N MET A 136 -13.83 8.92 7.96
CA MET A 136 -14.09 7.71 7.16
C MET A 136 -15.45 7.07 7.48
N ARG A 137 -15.81 6.90 8.76
CA ARG A 137 -17.10 6.30 9.15
C ARG A 137 -18.30 7.17 8.74
N PRO A 138 -18.36 8.47 9.07
CA PRO A 138 -19.42 9.35 8.56
C PRO A 138 -19.48 9.39 7.04
N LEU A 139 -18.32 9.44 6.36
CA LEU A 139 -18.25 9.40 4.90
C LEU A 139 -18.85 8.11 4.33
N GLN A 140 -18.51 6.94 4.90
CA GLN A 140 -19.10 5.67 4.48
C GLN A 140 -20.63 5.66 4.60
N GLN A 141 -21.18 6.18 5.69
CA GLN A 141 -22.63 6.28 5.90
C GLN A 141 -23.29 7.18 4.86
N ARG A 142 -22.71 8.36 4.60
CA ARG A 142 -23.22 9.31 3.62
C ARG A 142 -23.12 8.78 2.19
N LEU A 143 -22.00 8.13 1.83
CA LEU A 143 -21.83 7.45 0.55
C LEU A 143 -22.86 6.33 0.36
N ALA A 144 -23.13 5.53 1.40
CA ALA A 144 -24.15 4.47 1.35
C ALA A 144 -25.55 5.06 1.09
N ALA A 145 -25.91 6.10 1.84
CA ALA A 145 -27.21 6.76 1.74
C ALA A 145 -27.42 7.41 0.36
N ALA A 146 -26.37 8.03 -0.18
CA ALA A 146 -26.38 8.68 -1.49
C ALA A 146 -26.21 7.70 -2.67
N GLY A 147 -26.03 6.40 -2.43
CA GLY A 147 -25.95 5.38 -3.50
C GLY A 147 -24.57 5.22 -4.15
N PHE A 148 -23.49 5.73 -3.56
CA PHE A 148 -22.11 5.55 -4.03
C PHE A 148 -21.52 4.19 -3.63
N ASP A 149 -22.23 3.11 -3.96
CA ASP A 149 -21.97 1.75 -3.49
C ASP A 149 -20.50 1.33 -3.67
N GLY A 150 -19.90 1.61 -4.82
CA GLY A 150 -18.53 1.24 -5.14
C GLY A 150 -17.45 2.04 -4.40
N LEU A 151 -17.76 3.24 -3.91
CA LEU A 151 -16.80 4.13 -3.26
C LEU A 151 -16.65 3.86 -1.76
N LEU A 152 -17.58 3.14 -1.14
CA LEU A 152 -17.41 2.72 0.26
C LEU A 152 -16.10 1.95 0.48
N TRP A 153 -15.65 1.24 -0.54
CA TRP A 153 -14.35 0.57 -0.56
C TRP A 153 -13.17 1.54 -0.48
N GLN A 154 -13.26 2.69 -1.15
CA GLN A 154 -12.25 3.76 -1.11
C GLN A 154 -12.33 4.61 0.16
N ALA A 155 -13.50 4.64 0.81
CA ALA A 155 -13.70 5.25 2.13
C ALA A 155 -13.39 4.28 3.30
N GLY A 156 -13.01 3.02 3.00
CA GLY A 156 -12.47 2.06 3.98
C GLY A 156 -13.44 1.07 4.59
N LEU A 157 -14.63 0.86 4.03
CA LEU A 157 -15.53 -0.20 4.48
C LEU A 157 -14.89 -1.57 4.23
N GLY A 158 -14.26 -2.14 5.26
CA GLY A 158 -13.55 -3.42 5.18
C GLY A 158 -12.26 -3.41 4.34
N ASN A 159 -11.84 -2.27 3.79
CA ASN A 159 -10.59 -2.13 3.04
C ASN A 159 -9.56 -1.33 3.86
N PRO A 160 -8.57 -1.98 4.49
CA PRO A 160 -7.59 -1.29 5.32
C PRO A 160 -6.66 -0.37 4.52
N VAL A 161 -6.50 -0.59 3.20
CA VAL A 161 -5.64 0.23 2.35
C VAL A 161 -6.23 1.62 2.12
N ALA A 162 -7.54 1.78 2.31
CA ALA A 162 -8.23 3.05 2.09
C ALA A 162 -7.71 4.22 2.92
N ALA A 163 -7.05 3.98 4.07
CA ALA A 163 -6.45 5.07 4.85
C ALA A 163 -5.37 5.84 4.06
N SER A 164 -4.65 5.19 3.13
CA SER A 164 -3.68 5.87 2.27
C SER A 164 -4.32 6.80 1.23
N ASN A 165 -5.65 6.77 1.09
CA ASN A 165 -6.38 7.68 0.22
C ASN A 165 -6.61 9.05 0.86
N PHE A 166 -6.23 9.23 2.14
CA PHE A 166 -6.42 10.46 2.88
C PHE A 166 -5.08 11.08 3.26
N MET A 167 -4.96 12.40 3.11
CA MET A 167 -3.84 13.21 3.57
C MET A 167 -4.34 14.30 4.52
N LEU A 168 -3.54 14.62 5.52
CA LEU A 168 -3.75 15.72 6.46
C LEU A 168 -2.98 16.94 5.96
N GLU A 169 -3.70 18.01 5.69
CA GLU A 169 -3.20 19.32 5.33
C GLU A 169 -3.08 20.21 6.57
N GLY A 170 -2.11 21.13 6.60
CA GLY A 170 -2.04 22.16 7.63
C GLY A 170 -1.44 21.75 8.99
N MET A 171 -0.53 20.76 9.04
CA MET A 171 0.08 20.31 10.32
C MET A 171 0.94 21.38 11.06
N ASN A 172 1.18 22.55 10.46
CA ASN A 172 2.08 23.59 10.97
C ASN A 172 1.37 24.77 11.69
N GLY A 173 0.22 24.55 12.33
CA GLY A 173 -0.48 25.57 13.12
C GLY A 173 -1.71 26.22 12.46
N GLU A 174 -2.07 25.81 11.25
CA GLU A 174 -3.37 26.11 10.64
C GLU A 174 -4.44 25.10 11.10
N ARG A 175 -5.72 25.37 10.81
CA ARG A 175 -6.79 24.38 11.01
C ARG A 175 -6.51 23.15 10.15
N SER A 176 -6.08 22.06 10.79
CA SER A 176 -5.78 20.80 10.11
C SER A 176 -7.03 20.22 9.44
N ARG A 177 -6.92 19.83 8.17
CA ARG A 177 -8.04 19.31 7.38
C ARG A 177 -7.64 18.04 6.62
N TRP A 178 -8.54 17.07 6.55
CA TRP A 178 -8.32 15.89 5.72
C TRP A 178 -8.66 16.16 4.26
N VAL A 179 -7.89 15.57 3.36
CA VAL A 179 -8.08 15.63 1.90
C VAL A 179 -8.18 14.20 1.37
N TRP A 180 -9.28 13.87 0.69
CA TRP A 180 -9.49 12.57 0.05
C TRP A 180 -8.91 12.57 -1.37
N ILE A 181 -7.69 12.07 -1.52
CA ILE A 181 -6.88 12.21 -2.74
C ILE A 181 -7.15 11.14 -3.82
N ASP A 182 -7.68 9.97 -3.44
CA ASP A 182 -7.92 8.86 -4.37
C ASP A 182 -9.36 8.32 -4.29
N LEU A 183 -10.09 8.49 -5.40
CA LEU A 183 -11.48 8.06 -5.58
C LEU A 183 -11.63 6.96 -6.63
N GLU A 184 -10.54 6.55 -7.29
CA GLU A 184 -10.57 5.57 -8.38
C GLU A 184 -10.07 4.21 -7.92
N SER A 185 -10.95 3.22 -7.95
CA SER A 185 -10.57 1.86 -7.59
C SER A 185 -9.56 1.25 -8.56
N GLY A 186 -8.57 0.56 -7.99
CA GLY A 186 -7.64 -0.28 -8.74
C GLY A 186 -8.07 -1.73 -8.86
N VAL A 187 -9.02 -2.17 -8.05
CA VAL A 187 -9.60 -3.53 -8.08
C VAL A 187 -11.05 -3.47 -7.61
N PRO A 188 -11.91 -4.42 -8.02
CA PRO A 188 -13.26 -4.52 -7.50
C PRO A 188 -13.27 -4.85 -5.99
N ALA A 189 -14.30 -4.42 -5.29
CA ALA A 189 -14.47 -4.58 -3.85
C ALA A 189 -14.87 -6.03 -3.50
N LEU A 190 -13.90 -6.96 -3.50
CA LEU A 190 -14.17 -8.40 -3.31
C LEU A 190 -13.46 -9.04 -2.14
N PHE A 191 -12.39 -8.41 -1.63
CA PHE A 191 -11.53 -9.01 -0.61
C PHE A 191 -11.44 -8.09 0.60
N ALA A 192 -12.58 -7.72 1.18
CA ALA A 192 -12.56 -6.97 2.42
C ALA A 192 -11.83 -7.79 3.50
N LEU A 193 -10.95 -7.13 4.27
CA LEU A 193 -10.31 -7.75 5.42
C LEU A 193 -11.36 -8.20 6.45
N ASN A 194 -12.46 -7.44 6.56
CA ASN A 194 -13.64 -7.85 7.32
C ASN A 194 -14.58 -8.69 6.42
N PRO A 195 -14.68 -10.02 6.61
CA PRO A 195 -15.52 -10.87 5.77
C PRO A 195 -17.00 -10.48 5.84
N LEU A 196 -17.46 -9.92 6.97
CA LEU A 196 -18.85 -9.46 7.10
C LEU A 196 -19.17 -8.31 6.15
N ALA A 197 -18.22 -7.42 5.86
CA ALA A 197 -18.42 -6.37 4.86
C ALA A 197 -18.61 -6.98 3.45
N THR A 198 -17.82 -8.01 3.12
CA THR A 198 -17.99 -8.76 1.87
C THR A 198 -19.39 -9.40 1.80
N LEU A 199 -19.78 -10.13 2.85
CA LEU A 199 -21.03 -10.90 2.87
C LEU A 199 -22.29 -10.02 2.96
N ARG A 200 -22.27 -8.97 3.81
CA ARG A 200 -23.46 -8.16 4.11
C ARG A 200 -23.62 -6.95 3.20
N PHE A 201 -22.54 -6.48 2.56
CA PHE A 201 -22.58 -5.29 1.72
C PHE A 201 -22.17 -5.60 0.27
N TYR A 202 -20.91 -6.02 0.05
CA TYR A 202 -20.36 -6.08 -1.31
C TYR A 202 -21.00 -7.15 -2.19
N LEU A 203 -21.29 -8.34 -1.65
CA LEU A 203 -21.97 -9.40 -2.41
C LEU A 203 -23.42 -9.03 -2.76
N PRO A 204 -24.29 -8.62 -1.82
CA PRO A 204 -25.64 -8.15 -2.15
C PRO A 204 -25.66 -7.02 -3.18
N LYS A 205 -24.76 -6.02 -3.04
CA LYS A 205 -24.65 -4.92 -3.99
C LYS A 205 -24.15 -5.40 -5.36
N SER A 206 -23.18 -6.31 -5.41
CA SER A 206 -22.73 -6.91 -6.66
C SER A 206 -23.86 -7.66 -7.38
N LEU A 207 -24.72 -8.38 -6.64
CA LEU A 207 -25.91 -9.04 -7.19
C LEU A 207 -26.91 -8.01 -7.73
N ARG A 208 -27.19 -6.94 -6.98
CA ARG A 208 -28.07 -5.84 -7.40
C ARG A 208 -27.60 -5.19 -8.70
N HIS A 209 -26.31 -4.91 -8.81
CA HIS A 209 -25.68 -4.33 -10.00
C HIS A 209 -25.41 -5.37 -11.11
N ARG A 210 -25.62 -6.66 -10.84
CA ARG A 210 -25.34 -7.81 -11.72
C ARG A 210 -23.90 -7.84 -12.22
N ARG A 211 -22.95 -7.43 -11.36
CA ARG A 211 -21.50 -7.36 -11.66
C ARG A 211 -20.70 -7.20 -10.38
N PHE A 212 -19.39 -7.46 -10.46
CA PHE A 212 -18.47 -7.11 -9.38
C PHE A 212 -18.41 -5.60 -9.18
N LEU A 213 -18.60 -5.17 -7.94
CA LEU A 213 -18.63 -3.76 -7.58
C LEU A 213 -17.27 -3.10 -7.81
N PHE A 214 -17.24 -2.10 -8.67
CA PHE A 214 -16.07 -1.32 -9.04
C PHE A 214 -16.54 0.10 -9.26
N ASP A 215 -16.42 0.98 -8.27
CA ASP A 215 -16.76 2.42 -8.45
C ASP A 215 -18.22 2.69 -8.89
N ASP A 216 -19.13 1.72 -8.73
CA ASP A 216 -20.54 1.83 -9.13
C ASP A 216 -21.30 2.87 -8.29
N VAL A 217 -22.15 3.63 -8.96
CA VAL A 217 -23.12 4.56 -8.35
C VAL A 217 -24.53 4.16 -8.76
N ASP A 218 -25.40 3.97 -7.78
CA ASP A 218 -26.83 3.79 -7.97
C ASP A 218 -27.47 5.16 -8.22
N VAL A 219 -27.46 5.59 -9.49
CA VAL A 219 -27.97 6.91 -9.90
C VAL A 219 -29.42 7.14 -9.45
N PRO A 220 -30.36 6.18 -9.55
CA PRO A 220 -31.69 6.36 -8.97
C PRO A 220 -31.69 6.65 -7.47
N ALA A 221 -30.82 5.99 -6.69
CA ALA A 221 -30.68 6.30 -5.27
C ALA A 221 -30.07 7.68 -5.04
N LEU A 222 -29.06 8.06 -5.83
CA LEU A 222 -28.45 9.38 -5.76
C LEU A 222 -29.45 10.50 -6.06
N ARG A 223 -30.25 10.38 -7.13
CA ARG A 223 -31.30 11.36 -7.45
C ARG A 223 -32.32 11.49 -6.32
N ARG A 224 -32.76 10.38 -5.71
CA ARG A 224 -33.66 10.42 -4.55
C ARG A 224 -33.02 11.08 -3.33
N TYR A 225 -31.74 10.79 -3.08
CA TYR A 225 -30.98 11.41 -2.00
C TYR A 225 -30.89 12.94 -2.17
N LEU A 226 -30.48 13.40 -3.36
CA LEU A 226 -30.40 14.83 -3.67
C LEU A 226 -31.75 15.53 -3.58
N ALA A 227 -32.83 14.87 -4.03
CA ALA A 227 -34.18 15.42 -3.90
C ALA A 227 -34.60 15.57 -2.42
N GLY A 228 -34.30 14.59 -1.57
CA GLY A 228 -34.59 14.64 -0.15
C GLY A 228 -33.78 15.69 0.63
N GLU A 229 -32.55 15.95 0.20
CA GLU A 229 -31.62 16.91 0.82
C GLU A 229 -31.66 18.29 0.15
N ARG A 230 -32.51 18.49 -0.86
CA ARG A 230 -32.51 19.71 -1.69
C ARG A 230 -32.60 21.01 -0.89
N PRO A 231 -33.48 21.16 0.12
CA PRO A 231 -33.52 22.39 0.91
C PRO A 231 -32.19 22.70 1.63
N GLY A 232 -31.54 21.67 2.20
CA GLY A 232 -30.25 21.82 2.88
C GLY A 232 -29.11 22.12 1.90
N LEU A 233 -29.11 21.48 0.74
CA LEU A 233 -28.14 21.73 -0.32
C LEU A 233 -28.29 23.13 -0.91
N GLU A 234 -29.51 23.59 -1.20
CA GLU A 234 -29.75 24.96 -1.70
C GLU A 234 -29.35 26.02 -0.68
N HIS A 235 -29.62 25.78 0.60
CA HIS A 235 -29.18 26.67 1.68
C HIS A 235 -27.66 26.74 1.79
N SER A 236 -26.96 25.60 1.69
CA SER A 236 -25.51 25.52 1.90
C SER A 236 -24.67 25.88 0.67
N LEU A 237 -25.14 25.57 -0.54
CA LEU A 237 -24.37 25.68 -1.79
C LEU A 237 -24.95 26.74 -2.74
N GLY A 238 -26.21 27.13 -2.55
CA GLY A 238 -26.95 27.97 -3.49
C GLY A 238 -27.60 27.17 -4.62
N ARG A 239 -28.71 27.70 -5.16
CA ARG A 239 -29.46 27.08 -6.26
C ARG A 239 -28.63 26.80 -7.52
N PRO A 240 -27.72 27.69 -7.97
CA PRO A 240 -26.91 27.41 -9.16
C PRO A 240 -26.04 26.16 -9.01
N ALA A 241 -25.37 26.00 -7.86
CA ALA A 241 -24.52 24.85 -7.59
C ALA A 241 -25.31 23.53 -7.51
N VAL A 242 -26.56 23.57 -7.00
CA VAL A 242 -27.44 22.40 -7.00
C VAL A 242 -27.88 22.03 -8.43
N ALA A 243 -28.14 23.01 -9.30
CA ALA A 243 -28.45 22.74 -10.70
C ALA A 243 -27.25 22.12 -11.46
N GLU A 244 -26.03 22.60 -11.17
CA GLU A 244 -24.80 21.99 -11.69
C GLU A 244 -24.63 20.54 -11.19
N LEU A 245 -24.94 20.29 -9.92
CA LEU A 245 -24.91 18.96 -9.34
C LEU A 245 -25.86 18.00 -10.06
N ASP A 246 -27.09 18.45 -10.35
CA ASP A 246 -28.08 17.67 -11.11
C ASP A 246 -27.55 17.37 -12.54
N ALA A 247 -26.93 18.35 -13.20
CA ALA A 247 -26.33 18.15 -14.53
C ALA A 247 -25.16 17.14 -14.52
N GLU A 248 -24.30 17.18 -13.50
CA GLU A 248 -23.21 16.21 -13.33
C GLU A 248 -23.73 14.81 -13.02
N VAL A 249 -24.88 14.67 -12.33
CA VAL A 249 -25.55 13.37 -12.13
C VAL A 249 -26.06 12.79 -13.45
N GLU A 250 -26.60 13.62 -14.34
CA GLU A 250 -27.02 13.17 -15.68
C GLU A 250 -25.83 12.73 -16.53
N GLU A 251 -24.71 13.48 -16.50
CA GLU A 251 -23.48 13.06 -17.17
C GLU A 251 -22.94 11.76 -16.59
N LEU A 252 -22.93 11.61 -15.26
CA LEU A 252 -22.54 10.36 -14.62
C LEU A 252 -23.39 9.18 -15.09
N ASP A 253 -24.72 9.32 -15.14
CA ASP A 253 -25.62 8.24 -15.59
C ASP A 253 -25.30 7.82 -17.03
N ARG A 254 -25.18 8.82 -17.92
CA ARG A 254 -24.87 8.61 -19.33
C ARG A 254 -23.54 7.88 -19.51
N GLN A 255 -22.47 8.41 -18.92
CA GLN A 255 -21.13 7.85 -19.09
C GLN A 255 -21.02 6.47 -18.42
N GLN A 256 -21.58 6.32 -17.22
CA GLN A 256 -21.61 5.03 -16.52
C GLN A 256 -22.33 3.99 -17.37
N ARG A 257 -23.53 4.26 -17.90
CA ARG A 257 -24.24 3.32 -18.77
C ARG A 257 -23.42 2.96 -20.01
N ALA A 258 -22.81 3.95 -20.65
CA ALA A 258 -22.04 3.76 -21.88
C ALA A 258 -20.90 2.73 -21.70
N TRP A 259 -20.01 2.90 -20.71
CA TRP A 259 -18.92 1.95 -20.54
C TRP A 259 -19.38 0.60 -19.97
N ARG A 260 -20.41 0.62 -19.13
CA ARG A 260 -20.95 -0.59 -18.52
C ARG A 260 -21.67 -1.49 -19.51
N ALA A 261 -22.31 -0.92 -20.54
CA ALA A 261 -22.97 -1.66 -21.61
C ALA A 261 -21.98 -2.45 -22.48
N ILE A 262 -20.69 -2.11 -22.47
CA ILE A 262 -19.67 -2.81 -23.26
C ILE A 262 -19.56 -4.27 -22.78
N PRO A 263 -19.81 -5.26 -23.64
CA PRO A 263 -19.65 -6.67 -23.28
C PRO A 263 -18.20 -7.02 -22.94
N ARG A 264 -18.01 -8.04 -22.08
CA ARG A 264 -16.69 -8.48 -21.59
C ARG A 264 -15.65 -8.68 -22.69
N HIS A 265 -15.98 -9.38 -23.77
CA HIS A 265 -15.05 -9.63 -24.88
C HIS A 265 -14.68 -8.31 -25.60
N ARG A 266 -15.64 -7.41 -25.82
CA ARG A 266 -15.37 -6.11 -26.44
C ARG A 266 -14.48 -5.21 -25.56
N ARG A 267 -14.62 -5.26 -24.24
CA ARG A 267 -13.71 -4.54 -23.31
C ARG A 267 -12.26 -4.98 -23.49
N SER A 268 -12.06 -6.29 -23.59
CA SER A 268 -10.72 -6.86 -23.75
C SER A 268 -10.09 -6.53 -25.11
N ILE A 269 -10.91 -6.49 -26.18
CA ILE A 269 -10.49 -6.07 -27.52
C ILE A 269 -10.14 -4.57 -27.53
N ALA A 270 -11.02 -3.73 -27.00
CA ALA A 270 -10.82 -2.29 -26.90
C ALA A 270 -9.57 -1.94 -26.08
N TYR A 271 -9.33 -2.66 -24.98
CA TYR A 271 -8.10 -2.54 -24.22
C TYR A 271 -6.86 -2.89 -25.05
N GLU A 272 -6.87 -4.00 -25.79
CA GLU A 272 -5.73 -4.39 -26.63
C GLU A 272 -5.49 -3.42 -27.79
N LEU A 273 -6.56 -2.85 -28.37
CA LEU A 273 -6.51 -1.77 -29.36
C LEU A 273 -5.91 -0.50 -28.78
N ALA A 274 -6.39 -0.04 -27.61
CA ALA A 274 -5.86 1.14 -26.93
C ALA A 274 -4.38 1.00 -26.53
N ARG A 275 -3.95 -0.24 -26.23
CA ARG A 275 -2.52 -0.54 -26.01
C ARG A 275 -1.72 -0.66 -27.31
N GLY A 276 -2.37 -0.56 -28.47
CA GLY A 276 -1.84 -0.76 -29.82
C GLY A 276 -1.20 -2.13 -30.03
N ARG A 277 -1.75 -3.15 -29.37
CA ARG A 277 -1.44 -4.58 -29.60
C ARG A 277 -2.35 -5.21 -30.67
N LEU A 278 -3.29 -4.42 -31.18
CA LEU A 278 -4.27 -4.78 -32.19
C LEU A 278 -4.49 -3.58 -33.11
N THR A 279 -4.73 -3.83 -34.40
CA THR A 279 -5.17 -2.81 -35.37
C THR A 279 -6.68 -2.67 -35.33
N ALA A 280 -7.22 -1.56 -35.83
CA ALA A 280 -8.66 -1.31 -35.87
C ALA A 280 -9.42 -2.41 -36.65
N GLU A 281 -8.90 -2.81 -37.82
CA GLU A 281 -9.47 -3.89 -38.65
C GLU A 281 -9.57 -5.21 -37.88
N ARG A 282 -8.48 -5.62 -37.20
CA ARG A 282 -8.48 -6.85 -36.41
C ARG A 282 -9.42 -6.75 -35.21
N ALA A 283 -9.51 -5.56 -34.59
CA ALA A 283 -10.45 -5.32 -33.50
C ALA A 283 -11.90 -5.50 -33.96
N ALA A 284 -12.27 -4.97 -35.12
CA ALA A 284 -13.58 -5.17 -35.73
C ALA A 284 -13.84 -6.66 -36.02
N TRP A 285 -12.89 -7.35 -36.66
CA TRP A 285 -13.02 -8.78 -36.98
C TRP A 285 -13.23 -9.67 -35.76
N TYR A 286 -12.49 -9.44 -34.67
CA TYR A 286 -12.67 -10.15 -33.40
C TYR A 286 -13.95 -9.75 -32.67
N GLY A 287 -14.43 -8.52 -32.89
CA GLY A 287 -15.68 -8.01 -32.32
C GLY A 287 -16.91 -8.78 -32.79
N GLU A 288 -16.86 -9.33 -34.00
CA GLU A 288 -17.88 -10.22 -34.58
C GLU A 288 -17.65 -11.70 -34.23
N ARG A 289 -16.46 -12.08 -33.75
CA ARG A 289 -16.04 -13.47 -33.54
C ARG A 289 -15.51 -13.72 -32.12
N PRO A 290 -16.38 -13.68 -31.07
CA PRO A 290 -15.95 -13.79 -29.68
C PRO A 290 -15.21 -15.09 -29.35
N VAL A 291 -15.61 -16.22 -29.94
CA VAL A 291 -14.97 -17.52 -29.72
C VAL A 291 -13.51 -17.49 -30.18
N ARG A 292 -13.24 -16.95 -31.37
CA ARG A 292 -11.87 -16.82 -31.89
C ARG A 292 -11.03 -15.84 -31.08
N TRP A 293 -11.66 -14.81 -30.54
CA TRP A 293 -11.00 -13.90 -29.61
C TRP A 293 -10.56 -14.61 -28.32
N TYR A 294 -11.45 -15.39 -27.71
CA TYR A 294 -11.11 -16.15 -26.51
C TYR A 294 -10.05 -17.22 -26.78
N ALA A 295 -10.14 -17.93 -27.92
CA ALA A 295 -9.10 -18.87 -28.34
C ALA A 295 -7.72 -18.19 -28.46
N ARG A 296 -7.67 -16.97 -29.01
CA ARG A 296 -6.44 -16.16 -29.07
C ARG A 296 -5.93 -15.79 -27.68
N LEU A 297 -6.81 -15.38 -26.76
CA LEU A 297 -6.42 -15.04 -25.39
C LEU A 297 -5.86 -16.26 -24.66
N LEU A 298 -6.53 -17.41 -24.78
CA LEU A 298 -6.08 -18.68 -24.21
C LEU A 298 -4.75 -19.13 -24.79
N GLY A 299 -4.59 -19.10 -26.13
CA GLY A 299 -3.33 -19.45 -26.79
C GLY A 299 -2.17 -18.55 -26.36
N ARG A 300 -2.39 -17.24 -26.24
CA ARG A 300 -1.38 -16.30 -25.68
C ARG A 300 -1.05 -16.61 -24.21
N GLY A 301 -2.06 -16.97 -23.42
CA GLY A 301 -1.88 -17.39 -22.03
C GLY A 301 -1.02 -18.65 -21.93
N ALA A 302 -1.36 -19.69 -22.69
CA ALA A 302 -0.64 -20.96 -22.74
C ALA A 302 0.83 -20.77 -23.19
N LEU A 303 1.07 -20.00 -24.26
CA LEU A 303 2.44 -19.71 -24.71
C LEU A 303 3.25 -18.95 -23.66
N ARG A 304 2.64 -18.00 -22.94
CA ARG A 304 3.32 -17.29 -21.85
C ARG A 304 3.64 -18.19 -20.68
N LEU A 305 2.74 -19.11 -20.32
CA LEU A 305 2.97 -20.09 -19.27
C LEU A 305 4.07 -21.08 -19.67
N ALA A 306 4.08 -21.55 -20.92
CA ALA A 306 5.13 -22.42 -21.46
C ALA A 306 6.50 -21.73 -21.51
N ALA A 307 6.54 -20.43 -21.83
CA ALA A 307 7.78 -19.64 -21.84
C ALA A 307 8.23 -19.15 -20.46
N TRP A 308 7.37 -19.25 -19.43
CA TRP A 308 7.64 -18.71 -18.10
C TRP A 308 8.86 -19.34 -17.42
N PRO A 309 9.08 -20.67 -17.44
CA PRO A 309 10.28 -21.28 -16.87
C PRO A 309 11.57 -20.76 -17.52
N ALA A 310 11.61 -20.66 -18.85
CA ALA A 310 12.77 -20.15 -19.57
C ALA A 310 13.01 -18.65 -19.31
N ALA A 311 11.95 -17.85 -19.17
CA ALA A 311 12.07 -16.45 -18.79
C ALA A 311 12.56 -16.28 -17.35
N LEU A 312 12.06 -17.09 -16.42
CA LEU A 312 12.51 -17.11 -15.03
C LEU A 312 13.98 -17.54 -14.93
N ALA A 313 14.37 -18.60 -15.65
CA ALA A 313 15.74 -19.07 -15.72
C ALA A 313 16.68 -18.02 -16.31
N ARG A 314 16.33 -17.36 -17.41
CA ARG A 314 17.13 -16.25 -17.98
C ARG A 314 17.25 -15.07 -17.03
N ARG A 315 16.18 -14.71 -16.32
CA ARG A 315 16.20 -13.62 -15.33
C ARG A 315 17.05 -13.99 -14.11
N ALA A 316 16.93 -15.22 -13.61
CA ALA A 316 17.75 -15.75 -12.54
C ALA A 316 19.23 -15.81 -12.96
N TRP A 317 19.52 -16.26 -14.18
CA TRP A 317 20.87 -16.31 -14.74
C TRP A 317 21.48 -14.92 -14.96
N GLY A 318 20.70 -13.96 -15.49
CA GLY A 318 21.13 -12.57 -15.62
C GLY A 318 21.39 -11.91 -14.27
N TRP A 319 20.54 -12.19 -13.27
CA TRP A 319 20.79 -11.77 -11.89
C TRP A 319 22.07 -12.42 -11.37
N LEU A 320 22.23 -13.74 -11.48
CA LEU A 320 23.43 -14.48 -11.05
C LEU A 320 24.72 -13.99 -11.71
N ARG A 321 24.70 -13.68 -13.02
CA ARG A 321 25.86 -13.12 -13.75
C ARG A 321 26.18 -11.69 -13.34
N GLY A 322 25.16 -10.90 -12.98
CA GLY A 322 25.34 -9.53 -12.49
C GLY A 322 25.78 -9.45 -11.03
N LEU A 323 25.68 -10.55 -10.28
CA LEU A 323 26.22 -10.62 -8.94
C LEU A 323 27.72 -10.86 -9.02
N ASP A 324 28.50 -9.89 -8.54
CA ASP A 324 29.89 -10.15 -8.17
C ASP A 324 29.89 -11.06 -6.93
N LEU A 325 29.81 -12.38 -7.18
CA LEU A 325 29.81 -13.41 -6.16
C LEU A 325 31.03 -13.30 -5.24
N ARG A 326 32.17 -12.80 -5.74
CA ARG A 326 33.37 -12.57 -4.93
C ARG A 326 33.18 -11.38 -3.99
N ARG A 327 32.53 -10.30 -4.44
CA ARG A 327 32.19 -9.15 -3.57
C ARG A 327 31.11 -9.52 -2.55
N LEU A 328 30.10 -10.29 -2.94
CA LEU A 328 29.08 -10.82 -2.03
C LEU A 328 29.66 -11.79 -1.01
N ALA A 329 30.52 -12.72 -1.43
CA ALA A 329 31.22 -13.62 -0.53
C ALA A 329 32.16 -12.86 0.42
N ARG A 330 32.92 -11.87 -0.08
CA ARG A 330 33.76 -11.01 0.77
C ARG A 330 32.93 -10.17 1.74
N ALA A 331 31.81 -9.61 1.29
CA ALA A 331 30.89 -8.87 2.16
C ALA A 331 30.26 -9.78 3.20
N GLY A 332 29.81 -10.98 2.82
CA GLY A 332 29.27 -11.99 3.73
C GLY A 332 30.31 -12.51 4.73
N TRP A 333 31.55 -12.71 4.30
CA TRP A 333 32.66 -13.12 5.16
C TRP A 333 33.04 -12.01 6.14
N ARG A 334 33.17 -10.77 5.66
CA ARG A 334 33.36 -9.59 6.52
C ARG A 334 32.20 -9.43 7.49
N PHE A 335 30.97 -9.71 7.07
CA PHE A 335 29.79 -9.70 7.94
C PHE A 335 29.82 -10.80 9.01
N ALA A 336 30.28 -12.00 8.66
CA ALA A 336 30.41 -13.11 9.61
C ALA A 336 31.54 -12.88 10.63
N LEU A 337 32.67 -12.30 10.22
CA LEU A 337 33.87 -12.20 11.06
C LEU A 337 34.08 -10.83 11.72
N SER A 338 33.61 -9.73 11.14
CA SER A 338 33.91 -8.38 11.64
C SER A 338 32.72 -7.76 12.36
N GLN A 339 32.85 -7.58 13.68
CA GLN A 339 31.87 -6.85 14.49
C GLN A 339 31.72 -5.40 14.05
N ARG A 340 32.83 -4.70 13.73
CA ARG A 340 32.82 -3.31 13.24
C ARG A 340 32.02 -3.18 11.94
N TYR A 341 32.22 -4.10 10.99
CA TYR A 341 31.48 -4.08 9.73
C TYR A 341 29.97 -4.32 9.93
N ARG A 342 29.61 -5.27 10.80
CA ARG A 342 28.19 -5.50 11.14
C ARG A 342 27.53 -4.28 11.78
N ALA A 343 28.23 -3.61 12.72
CA ALA A 343 27.75 -2.38 13.34
C ALA A 343 27.52 -1.28 12.31
N GLU A 344 28.45 -1.07 11.38
CA GLU A 344 28.32 -0.08 10.30
C GLU A 344 27.16 -0.38 9.35
N VAL A 345 26.93 -1.65 9.02
CA VAL A 345 25.76 -2.09 8.22
C VAL A 345 24.46 -1.84 8.99
N ALA A 346 24.42 -2.20 10.27
CA ALA A 346 23.24 -2.00 11.11
C ALA A 346 22.91 -0.51 11.27
N ARG A 347 23.91 0.35 11.55
CA ARG A 347 23.75 1.81 11.62
C ARG A 347 23.18 2.36 10.31
N ARG A 348 23.72 1.96 9.15
CA ARG A 348 23.20 2.38 7.84
C ARG A 348 21.74 1.97 7.62
N LEU A 349 21.39 0.73 7.99
CA LEU A 349 20.02 0.23 7.86
C LEU A 349 19.06 1.03 8.75
N VAL A 350 19.41 1.26 10.01
CA VAL A 350 18.57 2.01 10.95
C VAL A 350 18.44 3.48 10.52
N LYS A 351 19.53 4.13 10.11
CA LYS A 351 19.51 5.51 9.58
C LYS A 351 18.56 5.64 8.39
N ALA A 352 18.62 4.72 7.43
CA ALA A 352 17.70 4.70 6.29
C ALA A 352 16.22 4.53 6.71
N ARG A 353 15.94 3.83 7.82
CA ARG A 353 14.58 3.70 8.37
C ARG A 353 14.11 5.00 9.02
N VAL A 354 14.97 5.65 9.81
CA VAL A 354 14.68 6.94 10.43
C VAL A 354 14.42 7.99 9.34
N GLU A 355 15.26 8.04 8.30
CA GLU A 355 15.08 8.91 7.14
C GLU A 355 13.76 8.62 6.41
N ALA A 356 13.37 7.35 6.25
CA ALA A 356 12.09 7.00 5.62
C ALA A 356 10.87 7.45 6.44
N TRP A 357 10.94 7.43 7.78
CA TRP A 357 9.88 7.96 8.65
C TRP A 357 9.87 9.50 8.64
N SER A 358 11.04 10.13 8.65
CA SER A 358 11.21 11.58 8.55
C SER A 358 10.68 12.13 7.22
N ALA A 359 10.98 11.46 6.10
CA ALA A 359 10.48 11.83 4.78
C ALA A 359 8.94 11.77 4.67
N ARG A 360 8.29 10.92 5.46
CA ARG A 360 6.82 10.84 5.58
C ARG A 360 6.24 11.86 6.58
N ARG A 361 7.08 12.69 7.22
CA ARG A 361 6.72 13.62 8.30
C ARG A 361 6.12 12.91 9.52
N PHE A 362 6.55 11.68 9.81
CA PHE A 362 6.07 10.91 10.96
C PHE A 362 6.86 11.12 12.24
N LEU A 363 8.07 11.66 12.11
CA LEU A 363 8.93 12.04 13.21
C LEU A 363 9.17 13.54 13.10
N ASP A 364 9.14 14.22 14.23
CA ASP A 364 9.60 15.61 14.30
C ASP A 364 11.13 15.67 14.23
N ARG A 365 11.67 16.87 13.99
CA ARG A 365 13.12 17.06 13.86
C ARG A 365 13.85 16.69 15.14
N ALA A 366 13.28 16.98 16.30
CA ALA A 366 13.86 16.68 17.61
C ALA A 366 14.05 15.17 17.83
N THR A 367 13.03 14.36 17.51
CA THR A 367 13.10 12.89 17.61
C THR A 367 14.10 12.32 16.63
N VAL A 368 14.17 12.86 15.40
CA VAL A 368 15.16 12.42 14.40
C VAL A 368 16.57 12.66 14.90
N THR A 369 16.88 13.86 15.41
CA THR A 369 18.19 14.17 15.99
C THR A 369 18.51 13.25 17.15
N ARG A 370 17.59 13.06 18.11
CA ARG A 370 17.81 12.15 19.25
C ARG A 370 18.09 10.70 18.82
N LEU A 371 17.36 10.19 17.82
CA LEU A 371 17.60 8.85 17.28
C LEU A 371 18.95 8.73 16.56
N GLN A 372 19.40 9.80 15.89
CA GLN A 372 20.70 9.85 15.23
C GLN A 372 21.84 9.89 16.25
N ASP A 373 21.75 10.73 17.27
CA ASP A 373 22.75 10.84 18.33
C ASP A 373 22.92 9.51 19.08
N GLN A 374 21.81 8.82 19.39
CA GLN A 374 21.85 7.50 20.05
C GLN A 374 22.50 6.40 19.19
N LEU A 375 22.40 6.51 17.86
CA LEU A 375 23.00 5.54 16.95
C LEU A 375 24.54 5.66 16.92
N GLU A 376 25.07 6.82 17.30
CA GLU A 376 26.49 7.13 17.36
C GLU A 376 27.16 6.69 18.67
N HIS A 377 26.39 6.47 19.75
CA HIS A 377 26.90 5.99 21.04
C HIS A 377 27.29 4.49 21.01
N ASP A 378 28.43 4.15 21.64
CA ASP A 378 29.07 2.84 21.51
C ASP A 378 28.36 1.68 22.25
N ASP A 379 27.66 1.94 23.36
CA ASP A 379 26.99 0.88 24.14
C ASP A 379 25.78 0.25 23.42
N VAL A 380 25.10 1.03 22.58
CA VAL A 380 23.95 0.60 21.78
C VAL A 380 24.38 -0.23 20.55
N SER A 381 25.67 -0.14 20.19
CA SER A 381 26.27 -0.79 19.02
C SER A 381 26.14 -2.31 19.04
N SER A 382 26.29 -2.96 20.21
CA SER A 382 26.26 -4.43 20.31
C SER A 382 24.88 -5.02 19.99
N TYR A 383 23.81 -4.42 20.51
CA TYR A 383 22.44 -4.86 20.28
C TYR A 383 21.90 -4.50 18.89
N VAL A 384 22.25 -3.30 18.39
CA VAL A 384 21.93 -2.88 17.01
C VAL A 384 22.64 -3.78 16.00
N THR A 385 23.88 -4.20 16.30
CA THR A 385 24.63 -5.17 15.50
C THR A 385 23.91 -6.51 15.40
N ASP A 386 23.44 -7.07 16.51
CA ASP A 386 22.74 -8.36 16.54
C ASP A 386 21.37 -8.30 15.83
N PHE A 387 20.65 -7.17 15.95
CA PHE A 387 19.43 -6.91 15.16
C PHE A 387 19.74 -6.80 13.65
N GLY A 388 20.82 -6.11 13.29
CA GLY A 388 21.31 -6.01 11.91
C GLY A 388 21.65 -7.37 11.30
N VAL A 389 22.21 -8.29 12.08
CA VAL A 389 22.47 -9.68 11.67
C VAL A 389 21.18 -10.41 11.30
N HIS A 390 20.13 -10.29 12.10
CA HIS A 390 18.85 -10.91 11.76
C HIS A 390 18.17 -10.33 10.52
N LEU A 391 18.31 -9.03 10.29
CA LEU A 391 17.83 -8.40 9.05
C LEU A 391 18.66 -8.84 7.82
N ALA A 392 19.97 -8.95 7.96
CA ALA A 392 20.89 -9.30 6.87
C ALA A 392 20.85 -10.79 6.48
N ILE A 393 20.50 -11.68 7.41
CA ILE A 393 20.39 -13.12 7.15
C ILE A 393 19.15 -13.45 6.27
N LYS A 394 18.07 -12.67 6.36
CA LYS A 394 16.81 -12.93 5.64
C LYS A 394 16.94 -12.97 4.11
N PRO A 395 17.60 -11.99 3.45
CA PRO A 395 17.85 -12.02 2.01
C PRO A 395 18.67 -13.22 1.53
N LEU A 396 19.44 -13.87 2.42
CA LEU A 396 20.21 -15.08 2.10
C LEU A 396 19.37 -16.35 2.30
N ILE A 397 18.62 -16.43 3.41
CA ILE A 397 17.78 -17.60 3.71
C ILE A 397 16.58 -17.71 2.77
N LYS A 398 15.94 -16.60 2.39
CA LYS A 398 14.73 -16.64 1.55
C LYS A 398 14.99 -17.27 0.17
N PRO A 399 15.96 -16.82 -0.64
CA PRO A 399 16.28 -17.49 -1.91
C PRO A 399 16.64 -18.96 -1.69
N LEU A 400 17.43 -19.28 -0.66
CA LEU A 400 17.75 -20.67 -0.35
C LEU A 400 16.47 -21.47 -0.06
N GLN A 401 15.54 -20.96 0.75
CA GLN A 401 14.25 -21.62 1.01
C GLN A 401 13.39 -21.75 -0.25
N TRP A 402 13.30 -20.72 -1.08
CA TRP A 402 12.42 -20.70 -2.26
C TRP A 402 13.01 -21.44 -3.47
N PHE A 403 14.31 -21.72 -3.50
CA PHE A 403 14.95 -22.46 -4.59
C PHE A 403 15.43 -23.85 -4.16
N LEU A 404 16.13 -23.96 -3.02
CA LEU A 404 16.68 -25.23 -2.53
C LEU A 404 15.57 -26.17 -2.06
N VAL A 405 14.57 -25.69 -1.32
CA VAL A 405 13.50 -26.58 -0.79
C VAL A 405 12.64 -27.14 -1.92
N PRO A 406 12.16 -26.34 -2.91
CA PRO A 406 11.47 -26.90 -4.07
C PRO A 406 12.35 -27.81 -4.92
N ALA A 407 13.65 -27.52 -5.07
CA ALA A 407 14.58 -28.40 -5.78
C ALA A 407 14.72 -29.75 -5.09
N LEU A 408 14.96 -29.77 -3.77
CA LEU A 408 15.07 -31.00 -2.98
C LEU A 408 13.75 -31.79 -2.95
N LEU A 409 12.61 -31.10 -2.89
CA LEU A 409 11.28 -31.71 -3.03
C LEU A 409 11.10 -32.34 -4.43
N SER A 410 11.51 -31.65 -5.49
CA SER A 410 11.41 -32.16 -6.88
C SER A 410 12.34 -33.34 -7.16
N MET A 411 13.46 -33.43 -6.44
CA MET A 411 14.40 -34.56 -6.50
C MET A 411 13.98 -35.75 -5.62
N GLY A 412 12.85 -35.66 -4.91
CA GLY A 412 12.39 -36.72 -4.00
C GLY A 412 13.21 -36.88 -2.72
N LEU A 413 14.18 -35.99 -2.48
CA LEU A 413 15.05 -36.01 -1.31
C LEU A 413 14.38 -35.47 -0.05
N LEU A 414 13.23 -34.81 -0.20
CA LEU A 414 12.51 -34.13 0.87
C LEU A 414 11.01 -34.40 0.74
N GLY A 415 10.38 -34.91 1.80
CA GLY A 415 8.93 -35.13 1.81
C GLY A 415 8.14 -33.81 1.79
N PRO A 416 6.91 -33.77 1.25
CA PRO A 416 6.10 -32.55 1.15
C PRO A 416 5.86 -31.87 2.50
N GLN A 417 5.70 -32.65 3.57
CA GLN A 417 5.49 -32.18 4.93
C GLN A 417 6.76 -31.51 5.49
N ALA A 418 7.93 -32.12 5.30
CA ALA A 418 9.21 -31.55 5.70
C ALA A 418 9.53 -30.27 4.90
N ALA A 419 9.20 -30.23 3.62
CA ALA A 419 9.34 -29.04 2.78
C ALA A 419 8.47 -27.89 3.29
N ALA A 420 7.22 -28.16 3.65
CA ALA A 420 6.32 -27.18 4.24
C ALA A 420 6.86 -26.65 5.59
N VAL A 421 7.37 -27.53 6.45
CA VAL A 421 7.98 -27.14 7.73
C VAL A 421 9.22 -26.26 7.54
N ILE A 422 10.08 -26.55 6.55
CA ILE A 422 11.28 -25.73 6.28
C ILE A 422 10.90 -24.38 5.65
N LEU A 423 9.93 -24.36 4.74
CA LEU A 423 9.45 -23.13 4.09
C LEU A 423 8.75 -22.19 5.09
N VAL A 424 7.95 -22.75 6.00
CA VAL A 424 7.23 -21.99 7.03
C VAL A 424 8.13 -21.66 8.23
N GLY A 425 8.97 -22.60 8.64
CA GLY A 425 9.73 -22.57 9.89
C GLY A 425 11.21 -22.19 9.77
N GLY A 426 11.84 -22.21 8.60
CA GLY A 426 13.31 -22.00 8.51
C GLY A 426 13.78 -20.61 8.95
N GLY A 427 12.92 -19.59 8.88
CA GLY A 427 13.20 -18.28 9.50
C GLY A 427 13.12 -18.31 11.02
N LEU A 428 12.32 -19.20 11.61
CA LEU A 428 12.25 -19.46 13.04
C LEU A 428 13.54 -20.17 13.49
N PHE A 429 13.87 -21.29 12.86
CA PHE A 429 15.03 -22.12 13.21
C PHE A 429 16.34 -21.35 13.14
N GLY A 430 16.59 -20.60 12.06
CA GLY A 430 17.82 -19.81 11.92
C GLY A 430 17.97 -18.72 12.99
N ARG A 431 16.87 -18.10 13.43
CA ARG A 431 16.89 -17.08 14.49
C ARG A 431 17.10 -17.69 15.87
N THR A 432 16.44 -18.81 16.16
CA THR A 432 16.60 -19.55 17.42
C THR A 432 18.02 -20.10 17.55
N LEU A 433 18.61 -20.67 16.49
CA LEU A 433 19.99 -21.17 16.49
C LEU A 433 21.01 -20.06 16.75
N TYR A 434 20.87 -18.92 16.07
CA TYR A 434 21.77 -17.78 16.27
C TYR A 434 21.66 -17.19 17.69
N THR A 435 20.43 -17.01 18.19
CA THR A 435 20.18 -16.48 19.54
C THR A 435 20.61 -17.48 20.63
N GLY A 436 20.46 -18.78 20.39
CA GLY A 436 20.98 -19.85 21.24
C GLY A 436 22.51 -19.87 21.28
N GLY A 437 23.19 -19.69 20.14
CA GLY A 437 24.64 -19.54 20.10
C GLY A 437 25.14 -18.32 20.87
N ARG A 438 24.42 -17.19 20.78
CA ARG A 438 24.71 -15.98 21.59
C ARG A 438 24.45 -16.18 23.07
N LEU A 439 23.43 -16.94 23.47
CA LEU A 439 23.21 -17.32 24.86
C LEU A 439 24.40 -18.10 25.41
N VAL A 440 24.92 -19.07 24.66
CA VAL A 440 26.11 -19.84 25.05
C VAL A 440 27.34 -18.93 25.16
N GLN A 441 27.54 -18.03 24.19
CA GLN A 441 28.65 -17.07 24.23
C GLN A 441 28.54 -16.10 25.42
N ALA A 442 27.35 -15.59 25.72
CA ALA A 442 27.12 -14.70 26.85
C ALA A 442 27.34 -15.40 28.20
N VAL A 443 26.92 -16.67 28.31
CA VAL A 443 27.19 -17.52 29.49
C VAL A 443 28.69 -17.75 29.66
N ALA A 444 29.42 -18.03 28.58
CA ALA A 444 30.87 -18.23 28.62
C ALA A 444 31.66 -16.95 28.97
N GLN A 445 31.11 -15.77 28.67
CA GLN A 445 31.75 -14.46 28.91
C GLN A 445 31.25 -13.75 30.18
N GLY A 446 30.40 -14.39 30.99
CA GLY A 446 29.81 -13.78 32.20
C GLY A 446 28.88 -12.59 31.93
N GLN A 447 28.40 -12.44 30.69
CA GLN A 447 27.52 -11.34 30.28
C GLN A 447 26.05 -11.66 30.57
N ARG A 448 25.19 -10.63 30.55
CA ARG A 448 23.75 -10.79 30.78
C ARG A 448 23.12 -11.70 29.73
N ARG A 449 22.30 -12.65 30.20
CA ARG A 449 21.69 -13.70 29.37
C ARG A 449 20.50 -13.16 28.56
N PRO A 450 20.45 -13.35 27.22
CA PRO A 450 19.41 -12.79 26.35
C PRO A 450 18.10 -13.62 26.35
N TRP A 451 17.52 -13.89 27.52
CA TRP A 451 16.31 -14.73 27.66
C TRP A 451 15.08 -14.14 26.97
N VAL A 452 14.92 -12.81 26.98
CA VAL A 452 13.80 -12.12 26.34
C VAL A 452 13.94 -12.19 24.82
N ALA A 453 15.15 -12.00 24.28
CA ALA A 453 15.41 -12.21 22.86
C ALA A 453 15.14 -13.67 22.43
N LEU A 454 15.48 -14.65 23.27
CA LEU A 454 15.19 -16.06 22.98
C LEU A 454 13.67 -16.31 22.91
N ALA A 455 12.92 -15.88 23.92
CA ALA A 455 11.46 -16.06 23.98
C ALA A 455 10.73 -15.34 22.83
N VAL A 456 11.07 -14.07 22.56
CA VAL A 456 10.47 -13.30 21.46
C VAL A 456 10.92 -13.84 20.10
N GLY A 457 12.17 -14.31 19.99
CA GLY A 457 12.74 -14.90 18.78
C GLY A 457 12.02 -16.17 18.30
N MET A 458 11.45 -16.93 19.24
CA MET A 458 10.63 -18.11 18.97
C MET A 458 9.23 -17.78 18.41
N LEU A 459 8.83 -16.51 18.35
CA LEU A 459 7.55 -16.14 17.75
C LEU A 459 7.67 -15.99 16.21
N PRO A 460 6.76 -16.63 15.44
CA PRO A 460 6.66 -16.42 14.00
C PRO A 460 6.38 -14.95 13.73
N VAL A 461 7.01 -14.37 12.69
CA VAL A 461 6.83 -12.98 12.25
C VAL A 461 7.38 -11.91 13.21
N VAL A 462 7.03 -11.98 14.51
CA VAL A 462 7.41 -11.02 15.56
C VAL A 462 8.85 -11.17 16.05
N GLY A 463 9.46 -12.35 15.91
CA GLY A 463 10.82 -12.60 16.42
C GLY A 463 11.96 -11.76 15.82
N ASN A 464 11.69 -10.84 14.88
CA ASN A 464 12.70 -9.84 14.48
C ASN A 464 12.80 -8.70 15.52
N ALA A 465 11.74 -8.48 16.31
CA ALA A 465 11.74 -7.55 17.43
C ALA A 465 12.42 -8.13 18.68
N ALA A 466 12.97 -9.35 18.62
CA ALA A 466 13.58 -10.03 19.77
C ALA A 466 14.71 -9.25 20.44
N TYR A 467 15.64 -8.71 19.65
CA TYR A 467 16.75 -7.91 20.17
C TYR A 467 16.33 -6.50 20.59
N PRO A 468 15.47 -5.78 19.83
CA PRO A 468 14.84 -4.56 20.33
C PRO A 468 14.09 -4.76 21.65
N ALA A 469 13.38 -5.88 21.82
CA ALA A 469 12.70 -6.24 23.05
C ALA A 469 13.67 -6.52 24.21
N GLN A 470 14.79 -7.20 23.94
CA GLN A 470 15.85 -7.42 24.91
C GLN A 470 16.56 -6.12 25.31
N LEU A 471 16.79 -5.22 24.35
CA LEU A 471 17.38 -3.90 24.58
C LEU A 471 16.45 -3.05 25.46
N LEU A 472 15.15 -3.06 25.16
CA LEU A 472 14.13 -2.38 25.95
C LEU A 472 14.07 -2.92 27.40
N TYR A 473 14.14 -4.24 27.56
CA TYR A 473 14.14 -4.89 28.87
C TYR A 473 15.41 -4.64 29.68
N CYS A 474 16.54 -4.41 29.02
CA CYS A 474 17.85 -4.21 29.66
C CYS A 474 18.30 -2.75 29.76
N GLY A 475 17.59 -1.83 29.11
CA GLY A 475 18.01 -0.46 28.87
C GLY A 475 17.91 0.47 30.07
N THR A 476 18.78 1.49 30.08
CA THR A 476 18.65 2.74 30.84
C THR A 476 17.76 3.73 30.06
N GLU A 477 17.23 4.78 30.72
CA GLU A 477 16.25 5.74 30.15
C GLU A 477 16.61 6.28 28.76
N ASP A 478 17.91 6.45 28.45
CA ASP A 478 18.33 6.94 27.14
C ASP A 478 18.36 5.86 26.04
N SER A 479 18.72 4.61 26.33
CA SER A 479 18.72 3.52 25.33
C SER A 479 17.31 3.08 24.87
N ASP A 480 16.28 3.60 25.54
CA ASP A 480 14.87 3.23 25.39
C ASP A 480 14.28 3.73 24.05
N VAL A 481 14.65 4.93 23.59
CA VAL A 481 14.04 5.57 22.41
C VAL A 481 14.34 4.83 21.12
N LEU A 482 15.60 4.45 20.89
CA LEU A 482 15.99 3.65 19.72
C LEU A 482 15.35 2.24 19.76
N ALA A 483 15.33 1.60 20.92
CA ALA A 483 14.72 0.28 21.09
C ALA A 483 13.22 0.32 20.74
N ARG A 484 12.49 1.30 21.28
CA ARG A 484 11.09 1.57 20.95
C ARG A 484 10.92 1.78 19.45
N PHE A 485 11.75 2.63 18.83
CA PHE A 485 11.67 2.91 17.39
C PHE A 485 11.79 1.62 16.55
N LEU A 486 12.76 0.75 16.87
CA LEU A 486 12.96 -0.50 16.15
C LEU A 486 11.77 -1.47 16.29
N ILE A 487 11.14 -1.51 17.47
CA ILE A 487 9.90 -2.30 17.68
C ILE A 487 8.79 -1.73 16.79
N TYR A 488 8.54 -0.42 16.85
CA TYR A 488 7.51 0.25 16.06
C TYR A 488 7.72 0.10 14.55
N ASP A 489 8.94 0.26 14.03
CA ASP A 489 9.25 0.07 12.61
C ASP A 489 9.12 -1.39 12.18
N THR A 490 9.57 -2.34 13.00
CA THR A 490 9.47 -3.77 12.66
C THR A 490 8.01 -4.21 12.53
N LEU A 491 7.15 -3.76 13.43
CA LEU A 491 5.73 -4.05 13.38
C LEU A 491 5.03 -3.33 12.21
N ALA A 492 5.34 -2.05 11.99
CA ALA A 492 4.84 -1.30 10.83
C ALA A 492 5.25 -1.99 9.51
N ALA A 493 6.51 -2.40 9.37
CA ALA A 493 7.01 -3.15 8.22
C ALA A 493 6.28 -4.48 8.00
N THR A 494 5.90 -5.16 9.10
CA THR A 494 5.10 -6.39 9.03
C THR A 494 3.69 -6.11 8.49
N GLY A 495 3.01 -5.08 9.01
CA GLY A 495 1.69 -4.68 8.53
C GLY A 495 1.72 -4.23 7.05
N ARG A 496 2.76 -3.52 6.62
CA ARG A 496 2.98 -3.15 5.21
C ARG A 496 3.14 -4.35 4.28
N ALA A 497 3.77 -5.43 4.77
CA ALA A 497 4.07 -6.61 3.97
C ALA A 497 2.86 -7.55 3.81
N LEU A 498 1.74 -7.31 4.49
CA LEU A 498 0.55 -8.16 4.38
C LEU A 498 0.02 -8.14 2.94
N PRO A 499 -0.10 -9.28 2.25
CA PRO A 499 -0.63 -9.32 0.88
C PRO A 499 -2.04 -8.75 0.83
N ILE A 500 -2.36 -8.02 -0.25
CA ILE A 500 -3.70 -7.43 -0.54
C ILE A 500 -4.11 -6.29 0.41
N TRP A 501 -3.93 -6.46 1.71
CA TRP A 501 -4.42 -5.57 2.77
C TRP A 501 -3.35 -4.67 3.40
N GLY A 502 -2.07 -4.97 3.17
CA GLY A 502 -0.96 -4.11 3.54
C GLY A 502 -0.65 -3.05 2.48
N GLY A 503 0.32 -2.22 2.81
CA GLY A 503 0.78 -1.08 2.03
C GLY A 503 1.25 0.03 2.97
N ALA A 504 2.05 0.94 2.44
CA ALA A 504 2.36 2.18 3.16
C ALA A 504 1.05 2.95 3.45
N ASP A 505 0.96 3.51 4.65
CA ASP A 505 -0.12 4.37 5.13
C ASP A 505 -1.48 3.64 5.27
N SER A 506 -1.46 2.30 5.25
CA SER A 506 -2.66 1.48 5.42
C SER A 506 -3.04 1.29 6.89
N LEU A 507 -4.32 1.06 7.18
CA LEU A 507 -4.79 0.70 8.52
C LEU A 507 -4.05 -0.53 9.06
N THR A 508 -3.68 -1.48 8.21
CA THR A 508 -2.90 -2.66 8.61
C THR A 508 -1.50 -2.27 9.12
N GLU A 509 -0.81 -1.34 8.45
CA GLU A 509 0.47 -0.79 8.94
C GLU A 509 0.28 -0.14 10.31
N HIS A 510 -0.75 0.70 10.46
CA HIS A 510 -1.03 1.39 11.71
C HIS A 510 -1.41 0.46 12.86
N TYR A 511 -2.29 -0.52 12.63
CA TYR A 511 -2.69 -1.48 13.65
C TYR A 511 -1.49 -2.32 14.10
N ALA A 512 -0.66 -2.77 13.17
CA ALA A 512 0.57 -3.48 13.51
C ALA A 512 1.51 -2.58 14.32
N ASN A 513 1.75 -1.35 13.87
CA ASN A 513 2.57 -0.37 14.59
C ASN A 513 2.09 -0.14 16.04
N ARG A 514 0.77 -0.02 16.29
CA ARG A 514 0.21 0.14 17.65
C ARG A 514 0.40 -1.06 18.57
N LEU A 515 0.60 -2.27 18.04
CA LEU A 515 1.00 -3.40 18.89
C LEU A 515 2.35 -3.14 19.58
N GLY A 516 3.14 -2.18 19.07
CA GLY A 516 4.33 -1.67 19.73
C GLY A 516 4.03 -1.11 21.12
N ASP A 517 2.93 -0.39 21.33
CA ASP A 517 2.55 0.13 22.66
C ASP A 517 2.35 -1.02 23.66
N VAL A 518 1.80 -2.16 23.20
CA VAL A 518 1.58 -3.34 24.05
C VAL A 518 2.91 -3.99 24.39
N LEU A 519 3.78 -4.21 23.40
CA LEU A 519 5.11 -4.77 23.63
C LEU A 519 5.96 -3.87 24.53
N VAL A 520 5.97 -2.56 24.28
CA VAL A 520 6.75 -1.60 25.05
C VAL A 520 6.26 -1.56 26.51
N ARG A 521 4.95 -1.57 26.76
CA ARG A 521 4.40 -1.61 28.13
C ARG A 521 4.66 -2.94 28.85
N LEU A 522 4.61 -4.06 28.15
CA LEU A 522 4.89 -5.37 28.75
C LEU A 522 6.37 -5.53 29.11
N LEU A 523 7.26 -5.01 28.28
CA LEU A 523 8.72 -5.18 28.41
C LEU A 523 9.39 -4.06 29.24
N GLY A 524 8.80 -2.86 29.26
CA GLY A 524 9.28 -1.71 30.02
C GLY A 524 8.83 -1.65 31.48
N ARG A 525 8.02 -2.62 31.95
CA ARG A 525 7.76 -2.77 33.38
C ARG A 525 8.99 -3.41 34.04
N PRO A 526 9.66 -2.74 34.99
CA PRO A 526 10.68 -3.42 35.79
C PRO A 526 9.96 -4.54 36.54
N ILE A 527 10.32 -5.79 36.27
CA ILE A 527 10.03 -6.88 37.20
C ILE A 527 10.78 -6.49 38.47
N VAL A 528 10.02 -6.17 39.52
CA VAL A 528 10.54 -5.96 40.87
C VAL A 528 11.52 -7.09 41.14
N ARG A 529 12.81 -6.75 41.23
CA ARG A 529 13.84 -7.71 41.59
C ARG A 529 13.54 -8.15 43.02
N LEU A 530 12.97 -9.34 43.17
CA LEU A 530 13.03 -10.10 44.42
C LEU A 530 14.45 -10.66 44.58
#